data_AF-A0A939XQ43-F1
#
_entry.id   AF-A0A939XQ43-F1
#
_cell.length_a   1.000
_cell.length_b   1.000
_cell.length_c   1.000
_cell.angle_alpha   90.00
_cell.angle_beta   90.00
_cell.angle_gamma   90.00
#
_symmetry.space_group_name_H-M   'P 1'
#
loop_
_entity.id
_entity.type
_entity.pdbx_description
1 polymer ?
#
loop_
_entity_poly.entity_id
_entity_poly.type
_entity_poly.pdbx_seq_one_letter_code
_entity_poly.pdbx_strand_id
1 'polypeptide(L)'
;MKRFTTLVLSLVTVCTVAMAGGLLHNTNQHIAFVRMMARGATHEIDGVFTNPAGLAYMDHEGWTLSLNIQSASQSRDALTTFPLFPEADHTRLYHGDTQAPVVPSLYGAYKHDRWTFSGFFGFTGGGGKCSFTSGLPVFDASIMAGIY
;
A
#
# COMPACT_ATOMS: atom_id res chain seq x y z
N MET A 1 -6.49 -22.63 -32.59
CA MET A 1 -6.50 -21.15 -32.66
C MET A 1 -7.64 -20.55 -31.87
N LYS A 2 -8.92 -20.81 -32.21
CA LYS A 2 -10.08 -20.19 -31.53
C LYS A 2 -10.07 -20.24 -30.00
N ARG A 3 -9.75 -21.40 -29.39
CA ARG A 3 -9.71 -21.58 -27.91
C ARG A 3 -8.62 -20.76 -27.21
N PHE A 4 -7.49 -20.57 -27.87
CA PHE A 4 -6.41 -19.72 -27.36
C PHE A 4 -6.82 -18.24 -27.43
N THR A 5 -7.48 -17.85 -28.52
CA THR A 5 -8.03 -16.50 -28.70
C THR A 5 -9.12 -16.20 -27.66
N THR A 6 -9.99 -17.16 -27.32
CA THR A 6 -11.01 -16.99 -26.26
C THR A 6 -10.38 -16.85 -24.88
N LEU A 7 -9.33 -17.62 -24.58
CA LEU A 7 -8.61 -17.53 -23.30
C LEU A 7 -7.95 -16.16 -23.13
N VAL A 8 -7.24 -15.68 -24.15
CA VAL A 8 -6.60 -14.36 -24.17
C VAL A 8 -7.64 -13.25 -24.02
N LEU A 9 -8.75 -13.33 -24.75
CA LEU A 9 -9.82 -12.33 -24.68
C LEU A 9 -10.48 -12.30 -23.29
N SER A 10 -10.65 -13.47 -22.66
CA SER A 10 -11.19 -13.58 -21.30
C SER A 10 -10.25 -12.99 -20.24
N LEU A 11 -8.93 -13.17 -20.37
CA LEU A 11 -7.94 -12.56 -19.48
C LEU A 11 -7.94 -11.03 -19.60
N VAL A 12 -8.07 -10.51 -20.83
CA VAL A 12 -8.09 -9.07 -21.10
C VAL A 12 -9.35 -8.40 -20.51
N THR A 13 -10.50 -9.07 -20.51
CA THR A 13 -11.73 -8.53 -19.90
C THR A 13 -11.71 -8.47 -18.37
N VAL A 14 -10.83 -9.22 -17.69
CA VAL A 14 -10.67 -9.13 -16.22
C VAL A 14 -9.85 -7.89 -15.81
N CYS A 15 -9.15 -7.23 -16.75
CA CYS A 15 -8.30 -6.07 -16.46
C CYS A 15 -9.03 -4.72 -16.28
N THR A 16 -10.37 -4.65 -16.33
CA THR A 16 -11.07 -3.35 -16.25
C THR A 16 -11.40 -2.97 -14.82
N VAL A 17 -10.46 -2.28 -14.16
CA VAL A 17 -10.59 -0.93 -13.57
C VAL A 17 -9.27 -0.59 -12.87
N ALA A 18 -8.29 -0.10 -13.62
CA ALA A 18 -7.19 0.66 -13.02
C ALA A 18 -7.72 2.04 -12.63
N MET A 19 -8.54 2.11 -11.59
CA MET A 19 -8.73 3.38 -10.88
C MET A 19 -7.38 3.72 -10.27
N ALA A 20 -6.78 4.82 -10.71
CA ALA A 20 -5.60 5.36 -10.08
C ALA A 20 -5.96 5.72 -8.63
N GLY A 21 -5.65 4.82 -7.71
CA GLY A 21 -5.66 5.10 -6.28
C GLY A 21 -4.67 6.23 -5.99
N GLY A 22 -5.01 7.08 -5.03
CA GLY A 22 -4.20 8.24 -4.65
C GLY A 22 -2.73 7.91 -4.35
N LEU A 23 -1.90 8.95 -4.21
CA LEU A 23 -0.45 8.82 -3.99
C LEU A 23 -0.14 7.86 -2.84
N LEU A 24 0.26 6.65 -3.21
CA LEU A 24 0.64 5.61 -2.28
C LEU A 24 2.10 5.84 -1.88
N HIS A 25 2.31 6.46 -0.72
CA HIS A 25 3.63 6.60 -0.11
C HIS A 25 4.11 5.31 0.58
N ASN A 26 3.36 4.21 0.49
CA ASN A 26 3.77 2.93 1.06
C ASN A 26 4.57 2.13 0.03
N THR A 27 5.90 2.30 0.07
CA THR A 27 6.85 1.52 -0.74
C THR A 27 7.21 0.17 -0.10
N ASN A 28 6.76 -0.09 1.13
CA ASN A 28 7.09 -1.29 1.89
C ASN A 28 6.01 -2.37 1.70
N GLN A 29 6.33 -3.40 0.93
CA GLN A 29 5.42 -4.54 0.74
C GLN A 29 5.91 -5.84 1.38
N HIS A 30 7.20 -5.95 1.71
CA HIS A 30 7.79 -7.15 2.30
C HIS A 30 8.54 -6.78 3.60
N ILE A 31 8.46 -7.62 4.64
CA ILE A 31 9.06 -7.33 5.96
C ILE A 31 10.56 -7.04 5.89
N ALA A 32 11.22 -7.59 4.88
CA ALA A 32 12.64 -7.39 4.65
C ALA A 32 13.00 -5.95 4.27
N PHE A 33 12.07 -5.17 3.74
CA PHE A 33 12.22 -3.73 3.50
C PHE A 33 12.33 -2.95 4.83
N VAL A 34 11.65 -3.39 5.90
CA VAL A 34 11.79 -2.76 7.24
C VAL A 34 13.21 -2.90 7.77
N ARG A 35 13.89 -4.01 7.43
CA ARG A 35 15.29 -4.24 7.84
C ARG A 35 16.27 -3.47 6.96
N MET A 36 15.88 -3.10 5.74
CA MET A 36 16.69 -2.39 4.78
C MET A 36 15.80 -1.55 3.86
N MET A 37 15.61 -0.28 4.22
CA MET A 37 14.70 0.65 3.52
C MET A 37 15.13 0.95 2.07
N ALA A 38 16.36 0.62 1.71
CA ALA A 38 16.88 0.64 0.35
C ALA A 38 17.18 -0.81 -0.10
N ARG A 39 16.17 -1.68 -0.07
CA ARG A 39 16.29 -3.06 -0.54
C ARG A 39 16.71 -3.02 -2.02
N GLY A 40 17.97 -3.35 -2.29
CA GLY A 40 18.56 -3.33 -3.62
C GLY A 40 18.12 -4.52 -4.48
N ALA A 41 18.93 -4.87 -5.47
CA ALA A 41 18.74 -6.09 -6.23
C ALA A 41 18.72 -7.30 -5.28
N THR A 42 17.63 -8.06 -5.30
CA THR A 42 17.44 -9.28 -4.51
C THR A 42 17.22 -10.47 -5.43
N HIS A 43 17.75 -11.63 -5.03
CA HIS A 43 17.45 -12.94 -5.62
C HIS A 43 16.61 -13.79 -4.64
N GLU A 44 16.06 -13.18 -3.59
CA GLU A 44 15.19 -13.84 -2.62
C GLU A 44 13.71 -13.61 -2.95
N ILE A 45 12.83 -14.26 -2.20
CA ILE A 45 11.37 -14.25 -2.37
C ILE A 45 10.73 -12.85 -2.29
N ASP A 46 11.41 -11.86 -1.71
CA ASP A 46 10.91 -10.47 -1.69
C ASP A 46 10.99 -9.80 -3.07
N GLY A 47 11.81 -10.35 -3.98
CA GLY A 47 11.91 -9.93 -5.37
C GLY A 47 10.61 -10.05 -6.16
N VAL A 48 9.65 -10.87 -5.72
CA VAL A 48 8.33 -10.97 -6.37
C VAL A 48 7.63 -9.62 -6.50
N PHE A 49 7.83 -8.71 -5.53
CA PHE A 49 7.26 -7.36 -5.59
C PHE A 49 8.27 -6.34 -6.14
N THR A 50 9.54 -6.38 -5.70
CA THR A 50 10.51 -5.32 -5.97
C THR A 50 11.35 -5.54 -7.23
N ASN A 51 11.67 -6.80 -7.56
CA ASN A 51 12.53 -7.18 -8.67
C ASN A 51 12.21 -8.59 -9.22
N PRO A 52 11.10 -8.78 -9.96
CA PRO A 52 10.70 -10.12 -10.42
C PRO A 52 11.75 -10.80 -11.33
N ALA A 53 12.56 -10.02 -12.05
CA ALA A 53 13.63 -10.55 -12.89
C ALA A 53 14.76 -11.21 -12.07
N GLY A 54 15.03 -10.73 -10.85
CA GLY A 54 16.00 -11.33 -9.93
C GLY A 54 15.62 -12.76 -9.53
N LEU A 55 14.34 -13.13 -9.62
CA LEU A 55 13.86 -14.46 -9.24
C LEU A 55 14.31 -15.56 -10.21
N ALA A 56 14.75 -15.22 -11.43
CA ALA A 56 15.39 -16.18 -12.32
C ALA A 56 16.72 -16.70 -11.74
N TYR A 57 17.34 -15.92 -10.83
CA TYR A 57 18.62 -16.20 -10.22
C TYR A 57 18.52 -16.68 -8.77
N MET A 58 17.32 -17.11 -8.31
CA MET A 58 17.18 -17.71 -6.98
C MET A 58 18.09 -18.93 -6.84
N ASP A 59 18.73 -19.10 -5.69
CA ASP A 59 19.64 -20.24 -5.45
C ASP A 59 18.88 -21.58 -5.37
N HIS A 60 17.61 -21.55 -4.98
CA HIS A 60 16.77 -22.72 -4.78
C HIS A 60 15.86 -23.01 -5.99
N GLU A 61 15.78 -24.27 -6.40
CA GLU A 61 14.87 -24.73 -7.45
C GLU A 61 13.61 -25.38 -6.85
N GLY A 62 12.45 -25.11 -7.44
CA GLY A 62 11.14 -25.51 -6.91
C GLY A 62 10.43 -24.37 -6.16
N TRP A 63 9.60 -24.73 -5.18
CA TRP A 63 8.74 -23.78 -4.47
C TRP A 63 9.51 -22.99 -3.41
N THR A 64 9.23 -21.69 -3.33
CA THR A 64 9.62 -20.81 -2.23
C THR A 64 8.40 -19.99 -1.83
N LEU A 65 8.06 -20.02 -0.56
CA LEU A 65 6.89 -19.35 0.00
C LEU A 65 7.34 -18.45 1.15
N SER A 66 6.74 -17.28 1.27
CA SER A 66 6.99 -16.35 2.37
C SER A 66 5.69 -15.72 2.86
N LEU A 67 5.45 -15.86 4.17
CA LEU A 67 4.35 -15.23 4.88
C LEU A 67 4.90 -14.03 5.65
N ASN A 68 4.33 -12.86 5.39
CA ASN A 68 4.72 -11.61 6.00
C ASN A 68 3.53 -11.04 6.77
N ILE A 69 3.79 -10.61 8.00
CA ILE A 69 2.81 -9.92 8.84
C ILE A 69 3.47 -8.63 9.30
N GLN A 70 2.92 -7.50 8.86
CA GLN A 70 3.42 -6.17 9.21
C GLN A 70 2.34 -5.37 9.93
N SER A 71 2.76 -4.36 10.69
CA SER A 71 1.87 -3.34 11.26
C SER A 71 2.30 -1.99 10.69
N ALA A 72 1.34 -1.12 10.40
CA ALA A 72 1.59 0.22 9.92
C ALA A 72 0.79 1.23 10.75
N SER A 73 1.47 2.29 11.20
CA SER A 73 0.84 3.46 11.82
C SER A 73 1.35 4.72 11.14
N GLN A 74 0.47 5.70 11.01
CA GLN A 74 0.80 6.98 10.40
C GLN A 74 -0.04 8.10 10.98
N SER A 75 0.64 9.17 11.39
CA SER A 75 0.01 10.44 11.74
C SER A 75 -0.17 11.30 10.50
N ARG A 76 -1.34 11.93 10.40
CA ARG A 76 -1.75 12.87 9.36
C ARG A 76 -2.23 14.14 10.02
N ASP A 77 -1.34 15.12 10.06
CA ASP A 77 -1.65 16.43 10.61
C ASP A 77 -2.22 17.33 9.52
N ALA A 78 -3.36 17.95 9.81
CA ALA A 78 -3.98 18.96 8.97
C ALA A 78 -3.98 20.29 9.71
N LEU A 79 -3.16 21.23 9.27
CA LEU A 79 -3.14 22.59 9.78
C LEU A 79 -4.12 23.42 8.95
N THR A 80 -5.12 24.02 9.61
CA THR A 80 -6.16 24.80 8.93
C THR A 80 -6.33 26.17 9.57
N THR A 81 -6.41 27.19 8.73
CA THR A 81 -6.67 28.57 9.14
C THR A 81 -8.11 28.95 8.78
N PHE A 82 -8.86 29.47 9.74
CA PHE A 82 -10.22 29.95 9.53
C PHE A 82 -10.50 31.15 10.44
N PRO A 83 -10.99 32.31 9.94
CA PRO A 83 -11.04 33.56 10.71
C PRO A 83 -11.79 33.51 12.05
N LEU A 84 -12.70 32.56 12.25
CA LEU A 84 -13.46 32.41 13.50
C LEU A 84 -12.79 31.45 14.50
N PHE A 85 -11.66 30.84 14.13
CA PHE A 85 -10.89 30.03 15.07
C PHE A 85 -10.29 30.91 16.17
N PRO A 86 -10.49 30.56 17.46
CA PRO A 86 -10.06 31.35 18.61
C PRO A 86 -8.55 31.29 18.89
N GLU A 87 -7.83 30.39 18.24
CA GLU A 87 -6.39 30.21 18.38
C GLU A 87 -5.59 31.39 17.80
N ALA A 88 -4.32 31.52 18.22
CA ALA A 88 -3.39 32.47 17.63
C ALA A 88 -3.28 32.24 16.12
N ASP A 89 -3.24 33.33 15.35
CA ASP A 89 -3.25 33.31 13.88
C ASP A 89 -4.46 32.59 13.25
N HIS A 90 -5.56 32.44 13.99
CA HIS A 90 -6.79 31.80 13.52
C HIS A 90 -6.55 30.39 12.96
N THR A 91 -5.55 29.70 13.50
CA THR A 91 -5.04 28.45 12.94
C THR A 91 -5.16 27.32 13.96
N ARG A 92 -5.81 26.23 13.55
CA ARG A 92 -5.99 25.02 14.37
C ARG A 92 -5.31 23.83 13.72
N LEU A 93 -4.61 23.05 14.54
CA LEU A 93 -4.00 21.79 14.15
C LEU A 93 -4.96 20.63 14.44
N TYR A 94 -5.29 19.86 13.42
CA TYR A 94 -6.08 18.64 13.52
C TYR A 94 -5.16 17.43 13.36
N HIS A 95 -4.96 16.69 14.46
CA HIS A 95 -4.17 15.47 14.46
C HIS A 95 -5.05 14.28 14.03
N GLY A 96 -4.67 13.64 12.94
CA GLY A 96 -5.27 12.39 12.49
C GLY A 96 -4.35 11.21 12.77
N ASP A 97 -4.82 10.20 13.47
CA ASP A 97 -4.09 8.94 13.66
C ASP A 97 -4.67 7.86 12.73
N THR A 98 -3.80 7.19 11.97
CA THR A 98 -4.15 6.07 11.10
C THR A 98 -3.40 4.83 11.54
N GLN A 99 -4.13 3.76 11.81
CA GLN A 99 -3.55 2.47 12.22
C GLN A 99 -4.07 1.33 11.36
N ALA A 100 -3.13 0.48 10.92
CA ALA A 100 -3.35 -0.81 10.30
C ALA A 100 -2.54 -1.86 11.11
N PRO A 101 -3.13 -2.43 12.17
CA PRO A 101 -2.40 -3.25 13.13
C PRO A 101 -1.90 -4.58 12.54
N VAL A 102 -2.58 -5.11 11.53
CA VAL A 102 -2.23 -6.37 10.86
C VAL A 102 -2.38 -6.20 9.36
N VAL A 103 -1.25 -6.28 8.65
CA VAL A 103 -1.14 -6.23 7.19
C VAL A 103 -0.46 -7.51 6.74
N PRO A 104 -1.24 -8.56 6.43
CA PRO A 104 -0.69 -9.83 5.96
C PRO A 104 -0.33 -9.75 4.48
N SER A 105 0.70 -10.47 4.09
CA SER A 105 1.04 -10.70 2.69
C SER A 105 1.69 -12.07 2.49
N LEU A 106 1.33 -12.71 1.38
CA LEU A 106 1.81 -14.00 0.96
C LEU A 106 2.56 -13.84 -0.35
N TYR A 107 3.76 -14.41 -0.39
CA TYR A 107 4.65 -14.41 -1.53
C TYR A 107 4.92 -15.85 -1.94
N GLY A 108 4.87 -16.11 -3.24
CA GLY A 108 5.19 -17.42 -3.79
C GLY A 108 5.99 -17.30 -5.07
N ALA A 109 7.00 -18.14 -5.19
CA ALA A 109 7.75 -18.35 -6.42
C ALA A 109 7.97 -19.85 -6.65
N TYR A 110 7.91 -20.27 -7.90
CA TYR A 110 8.31 -21.59 -8.35
C TYR A 110 9.35 -21.42 -9.46
N LYS A 111 10.59 -21.81 -9.16
CA LYS A 111 11.70 -21.81 -10.13
C LYS A 111 11.89 -23.20 -10.72
N HIS A 112 12.09 -23.26 -12.03
CA HIS A 112 12.53 -24.46 -12.74
C HIS A 112 13.46 -24.08 -13.90
N ASP A 113 14.71 -24.54 -13.84
CA ASP A 113 15.80 -24.14 -14.75
C ASP A 113 15.87 -22.61 -14.90
N ARG A 114 15.59 -22.09 -16.11
CA ARG A 114 15.60 -20.66 -16.47
C ARG A 114 14.26 -19.96 -16.30
N TRP A 115 13.23 -20.68 -15.86
CA TRP A 115 11.88 -20.15 -15.70
C TRP A 115 11.54 -19.96 -14.24
N THR A 116 10.97 -18.80 -13.90
CA THR A 116 10.40 -18.57 -12.57
C THR A 116 9.00 -18.02 -12.72
N PHE A 117 8.04 -18.69 -12.08
CA PHE A 117 6.67 -18.21 -11.94
C PHE A 117 6.50 -17.65 -10.54
N SER A 118 6.01 -16.43 -10.42
CA SER A 118 5.87 -15.77 -9.13
C SER A 118 4.52 -15.08 -8.97
N GLY A 119 4.04 -15.02 -7.74
CA GLY A 119 2.82 -14.34 -7.37
C GLY A 119 2.90 -13.76 -5.98
N PHE A 120 2.24 -12.62 -5.80
CA PHE A 120 2.08 -11.95 -4.52
C PHE A 120 0.60 -11.74 -4.27
N PHE A 121 0.17 -12.00 -3.03
CA PHE A 121 -1.17 -11.70 -2.54
C PHE A 121 -1.05 -10.93 -1.23
N GLY A 122 -1.55 -9.70 -1.19
CA GLY A 122 -1.48 -8.86 -0.02
C GLY A 122 -2.04 -7.47 -0.28
N PHE A 123 -2.01 -6.63 0.75
CA PHE A 123 -2.48 -5.25 0.65
C PHE A 123 -1.36 -4.35 0.11
N THR A 124 -1.49 -3.94 -1.15
CA THR A 124 -0.55 -2.96 -1.74
C THR A 124 -0.82 -1.54 -1.28
N GLY A 125 -2.09 -1.21 -0.99
CA GLY A 125 -2.50 0.08 -0.44
C GLY A 125 -2.34 0.17 1.08
N GLY A 126 -2.05 1.37 1.60
CA GLY A 126 -2.18 1.64 3.03
C GLY A 126 -3.63 1.43 3.47
N GLY A 127 -3.84 0.50 4.39
CA GLY A 127 -5.14 0.26 5.03
C GLY A 127 -5.27 1.08 6.31
N GLY A 128 -6.46 0.99 6.92
CA GLY A 128 -6.74 1.63 8.20
C GLY A 128 -7.70 2.80 8.09
N LYS A 129 -8.21 3.22 9.26
CA LYS A 129 -9.07 4.38 9.41
C LYS A 129 -8.21 5.52 9.93
N CYS A 130 -8.20 6.66 9.24
CA CYS A 130 -7.69 7.90 9.81
C CYS A 130 -8.76 8.48 10.74
N SER A 131 -8.44 8.60 12.01
CA SER A 131 -9.36 9.12 13.05
C SER A 131 -8.85 10.47 13.53
N PHE A 132 -9.70 11.49 13.38
CA PHE A 132 -9.48 12.82 13.93
C PHE A 132 -10.39 12.99 15.14
N THR A 133 -9.86 12.76 16.35
CA THR A 133 -10.62 12.84 17.60
C THR A 133 -10.99 14.26 17.98
N SER A 134 -10.20 15.24 17.54
CA SER A 134 -10.39 16.67 17.80
C SER A 134 -11.30 17.37 16.77
N GLY A 135 -12.07 16.62 16.00
CA GLY A 135 -12.94 17.15 14.94
C GLY A 135 -12.26 17.20 13.57
N LEU A 136 -12.94 17.81 12.59
CA LEU A 136 -12.39 18.03 11.25
C LEU A 136 -12.59 19.49 10.85
N PRO A 137 -11.63 20.08 10.11
CA PRO A 137 -11.70 21.49 9.77
C PRO A 137 -12.99 21.88 9.04
N VAL A 138 -13.49 21.01 8.15
CA VAL A 138 -14.72 21.27 7.38
C VAL A 138 -15.97 21.32 8.26
N PHE A 139 -16.04 20.54 9.34
CA PHE A 139 -17.20 20.54 10.23
C PHE A 139 -17.15 21.75 11.18
N ASP A 140 -16.00 21.99 11.79
CA ASP A 140 -15.83 23.11 12.73
C ASP A 140 -16.05 24.46 12.03
N ALA A 141 -15.42 24.67 10.86
CA ALA A 141 -15.57 25.92 10.12
C ALA A 141 -17.01 26.14 9.64
N SER A 142 -17.70 25.09 9.17
CA SER A 142 -19.08 25.19 8.70
C SER A 142 -20.06 25.51 9.84
N ILE A 143 -19.87 24.91 11.02
CA ILE A 143 -20.71 25.18 12.19
C ILE A 143 -20.46 26.60 12.69
N MET A 144 -19.19 27.02 12.81
CA MET A 144 -18.85 28.37 13.25
C MET A 144 -19.40 29.45 12.30
N ALA A 145 -19.30 29.24 10.98
CA ALA A 145 -19.86 30.16 9.98
C ALA A 145 -21.40 30.22 9.97
N GLY A 146 -22.09 29.22 10.53
CA GLY A 146 -23.54 29.21 10.64
C GLY A 146 -24.07 29.82 11.95
N ILE A 147 -23.21 29.99 12.95
CA ILE A 147 -23.55 30.56 14.26
C ILE A 147 -23.19 32.04 14.33
N TYR A 148 -22.08 32.45 13.73
CA TYR A 148 -21.60 33.84 13.68
C TYR A 148 -21.95 34.50 12.35
#